data_AF-A0A0M3IWM0-F1
#
_entry.id   AF-A0A0M3IWM0-F1
#
_cell.length_a   1.000
_cell.length_b   1.000
_cell.length_c   1.000
_cell.angle_alpha   90.00
_cell.angle_beta   90.00
_cell.angle_gamma   90.00
#
_symmetry.space_group_name_H-M   'P 1'
#
loop_
_entity.id
_entity.type
_entity.pdbx_description
1 polymer ?
#
loop_
_entity_poly.entity_id
_entity_poly.type
_entity_poly.pdbx_seq_one_letter_code
_entity_poly.pdbx_strand_id
1 'polypeptide(L)' 'MHHIRECLPQLKVRVNVMMAQCQALLSSYGEPVQDHGRTLLQIINRFATAYTDTIDGTSKNIETSEL' A
#
# COMPACT_ATOMS: atom_id res chain seq x y z
N MET A 1 -40.83 3.60 18.60
CA MET A 1 -40.01 3.56 17.36
C MET A 1 -39.11 4.80 17.24
N HIS A 2 -38.30 5.12 18.26
CA HIS A 2 -37.41 6.30 18.24
C HIS A 2 -35.96 5.88 18.48
N HIS A 3 -35.73 4.95 19.42
CA HIS A 3 -34.41 4.42 19.74
C HIS A 3 -33.64 3.80 18.56
N ILE A 4 -34.30 3.01 17.70
CA ILE A 4 -33.65 2.47 16.49
C ILE A 4 -33.19 3.60 15.56
N ARG A 5 -34.00 4.66 15.41
CA ARG A 5 -33.66 5.81 14.57
C ARG A 5 -32.45 6.58 15.09
N GLU A 6 -32.31 6.69 16.41
CA GLU A 6 -31.17 7.36 17.05
C GLU A 6 -29.86 6.57 16.93
N CYS A 7 -29.92 5.23 16.87
CA CYS A 7 -28.73 4.38 16.72
C CYS A 7 -28.23 4.24 15.28
N LEU A 8 -29.09 4.44 14.27
CA LEU A 8 -28.71 4.31 12.86
C LEU A 8 -27.60 5.28 12.40
N PRO A 9 -27.58 6.57 12.79
CA PRO A 9 -26.49 7.49 12.47
C PRO A 9 -25.14 7.02 13.02
N GLN A 10 -25.11 6.57 14.28
CA GLN A 10 -23.88 6.07 14.91
C GLN A 10 -23.37 4.80 14.22
N LEU A 11 -24.29 3.89 13.86
CA LEU A 11 -23.95 2.70 13.08
C LEU A 11 -23.36 3.09 11.71
N LYS A 12 -23.98 4.04 11.00
CA LYS A 12 -23.48 4.54 9.72
C LYS A 12 -22.08 5.12 9.85
N VAL A 13 -21.82 5.93 10.88
CA VAL A 13 -20.49 6.49 11.14
C VAL A 13 -19.48 5.37 11.36
N ARG A 14 -19.79 4.38 12.20
CA ARG A 14 -18.89 3.25 12.47
C ARG A 14 -18.57 2.45 11.21
N VAL A 15 -19.58 2.16 10.39
CA VAL A 15 -19.39 1.46 9.11
C VAL A 15 -18.51 2.27 8.16
N ASN A 16 -18.72 3.57 8.06
CA ASN A 16 -17.90 4.44 7.21
C ASN A 16 -16.44 4.48 7.68
N VAL A 17 -16.20 4.52 9.00
CA VAL A 17 -14.83 4.45 9.55
C VAL A 17 -14.17 3.12 9.18
N MET A 18 -14.87 2.00 9.37
CA MET A 18 -14.34 0.67 8.99
C MET A 18 -14.08 0.58 7.48
N MET A 19 -14.96 1.13 6.64
CA MET A 19 -14.76 1.18 5.20
C MET A 19 -13.52 2.00 4.81
N ALA A 20 -13.31 3.15 5.43
CA ALA A 20 -12.12 3.97 5.20
C ALA A 20 -10.82 3.25 5.62
N GLN A 21 -10.85 2.53 6.75
CA GLN A 21 -9.73 1.72 7.20
C GLN A 21 -9.41 0.56 6.23
N CYS A 22 -10.44 -0.15 5.77
CA CYS A 22 -10.28 -1.20 4.77
C CYS A 22 -9.75 -0.64 3.45
N GLN A 23 -10.22 0.54 3.03
CA GLN A 23 -9.73 1.17 1.81
C GLN A 23 -8.26 1.59 1.95
N ALA A 24 -7.85 2.14 3.09
CA ALA A 24 -6.44 2.46 3.35
C ALA A 24 -5.56 1.21 3.30
N LEU A 25 -6.04 0.09 3.84
CA LEU A 25 -5.35 -1.20 3.78
C LEU A 25 -5.24 -1.71 2.33
N LEU A 26 -6.32 -1.66 1.55
CA LEU A 26 -6.30 -2.03 0.13
C LEU A 26 -5.32 -1.18 -0.67
N SER A 27 -5.32 0.14 -0.45
CA SER A 27 -4.38 1.06 -1.09
C SER A 27 -2.92 0.74 -0.74
N SER A 28 -2.64 0.17 0.44
CA SER A 28 -1.28 -0.25 0.82
C SER A 28 -0.78 -1.47 0.05
N TYR A 29 -1.68 -2.34 -0.41
CA TYR A 29 -1.34 -3.47 -1.27
C TYR A 29 -1.16 -3.06 -2.73
N GLY A 30 -1.72 -1.92 -3.12
CA GLY A 30 -1.70 -1.42 -4.49
C GLY A 30 -2.73 -2.14 -5.37
N GLU A 31 -2.41 -2.24 -6.65
CA GLU A 31 -3.33 -2.75 -7.65
C GLU A 31 -3.17 -4.27 -7.88
N PRO A 32 -4.26 -4.97 -8.22
CA PRO A 32 -4.19 -6.40 -8.53
C PRO A 32 -3.31 -6.66 -9.77
N VAL A 33 -2.49 -7.70 -9.68
CA VAL A 33 -1.61 -8.12 -10.78
C VAL A 33 -2.44 -8.72 -11.92
N GLN A 34 -2.51 -8.01 -13.05
CA GLN A 34 -3.23 -8.46 -14.25
C GLN A 34 -2.39 -9.45 -15.07
N ASP A 35 -1.08 -9.18 -15.22
CA ASP A 35 -0.14 -10.01 -15.98
C ASP A 35 1.05 -10.38 -15.10
N HIS A 36 1.03 -11.63 -14.63
CA HIS A 36 2.02 -12.16 -13.71
C HIS A 36 3.42 -12.22 -14.33
N GLY A 37 3.53 -12.55 -15.62
CA GLY A 37 4.81 -12.66 -16.31
C GLY A 37 5.48 -11.29 -16.46
N ARG A 38 4.72 -10.30 -16.92
CA ARG A 38 5.19 -8.92 -17.02
C ARG A 38 5.55 -8.34 -15.66
N THR A 39 4.71 -8.51 -14.65
CA THR A 39 4.96 -7.99 -13.30
C THR A 39 6.21 -8.62 -12.68
N LEU A 40 6.40 -9.92 -12.82
CA LEU A 40 7.61 -10.59 -12.32
C LEU A 40 8.88 -10.04 -12.97
N LEU A 41 8.88 -9.87 -14.29
CA LEU A 41 10.01 -9.28 -15.01
C LEU A 41 10.30 -7.85 -14.55
N GLN A 42 9.26 -7.03 -14.33
CA GLN A 42 9.43 -5.68 -13.79
C GLN A 42 10.03 -5.67 -12.38
N ILE A 43 9.62 -6.60 -11.51
CA ILE A 43 10.18 -6.75 -10.15
C ILE A 43 11.67 -7.13 -10.22
N ILE A 44 12.01 -8.14 -11.03
CA ILE A 44 13.41 -8.58 -11.20
C ILE A 44 14.26 -7.44 -11.74
N ASN A 45 13.79 -6.74 -12.77
CA ASN A 45 14.54 -5.64 -13.36
C ASN A 45 14.76 -4.50 -12.36
N ARG A 46 13.71 -4.12 -11.60
CA ARG A 46 13.83 -3.08 -10.56
C ARG A 46 14.83 -3.47 -9.48
N PHE A 47 14.82 -4.72 -9.05
CA PHE A 47 15.78 -5.24 -8.07
C PHE A 47 17.21 -5.18 -8.60
N ALA A 48 17.44 -5.71 -9.81
CA ALA A 48 18.77 -5.72 -10.43
C ALA A 48 19.33 -4.31 -10.61
N THR A 49 18.52 -3.36 -11.10
CA THR A 49 18.92 -1.95 -11.24
C THR A 49 19.27 -1.34 -9.88
N ALA A 50 18.42 -1.50 -8.86
CA ALA A 50 18.69 -0.95 -7.53
C ALA A 50 19.94 -1.57 -6.89
N TYR A 51 20.20 -2.86 -7.13
CA TYR A 51 21.40 -3.55 -6.67
C TYR A 51 22.67 -2.97 -7.31
N THR A 52 22.67 -2.79 -8.64
CA THR A 52 23.78 -2.14 -9.36
C THR A 52 23.97 -0.69 -8.91
N ASP A 53 22.89 0.10 -8.78
CA ASP A 53 22.95 1.49 -8.28
C ASP A 53 23.55 1.58 -6.87
N THR A 54 23.32 0.55 -6.04
CA THR A 54 23.88 0.48 -4.68
C THR A 54 25.37 0.18 -4.72
N ILE A 55 25.83 -0.73 -5.59
CA ILE A 55 27.25 -1.03 -5.79
C ILE A 55 27.99 0.18 -6.38
N ASP A 56 27.38 0.84 -7.36
CA ASP A 56 27.96 1.98 -8.06
C ASP A 56 27.89 3.28 -7.23
N GLY A 57 27.21 3.27 -6.07
CA GLY A 57 27.06 4.43 -5.20
C GLY A 57 26.16 5.52 -5.75
N THR A 58 25.32 5.21 -6.74
CA THR A 58 24.36 6.13 -7.38
C THR A 58 22.93 5.98 -6.83
N SER A 59 22.73 5.09 -5.85
CA SER A 59 21.44 4.86 -5.19
C SER A 59 20.87 6.16 -4.62
N LYS A 60 19.59 6.43 -4.90
CA LYS A 60 18.90 7.67 -4.49
C LYS A 60 18.58 7.73 -2.99
N ASN A 61 18.55 6.58 -2.32
CA ASN A 61 18.40 6.46 -0.87
C ASN A 61 19.69 5.84 -0.31
N ILE A 62 20.73 6.67 -0.14
CA ILE A 62 21.89 6.27 0.65
C ILE A 62 21.47 6.37 2.11
N GLU A 63 21.08 5.25 2.72
CA GLU A 63 20.84 5.18 4.16
C GLU A 63 22.19 5.30 4.89
N THR A 64 22.44 6.47 5.50
CA THR A 64 23.63 6.71 6.33
C THR A 64 23.44 6.23 7.77
N SER A 65 22.51 5.30 8.01
CA SER A 65 22.15 4.91 9.39
C SER A 65 23.26 4.12 10.11
N GLU A 66 24.28 3.66 9.37
CA GLU A 66 25.44 2.93 9.91
C GLU A 66 26.75 3.75 9.88
N LEU A 67 26.69 5.06 9.59
CA LEU A 67 27.85 5.98 9.65
C LEU A 67 27.96 6.69 11.02
#